data_AF-A0A0R2ACE0-F1
#
_entry.id   AF-A0A0R2ACE0-F1
#
_cell.length_a   1.000
_cell.length_b   1.000
_cell.length_c   1.000
_cell.angle_alpha   90.00
_cell.angle_beta   90.00
_cell.angle_gamma   90.00
#
_symmetry.space_group_name_H-M   'P 1'
#
loop_
_entity.id
_entity.type
_entity.pdbx_description
1 polymer ?
#
loop_
_entity_poly.entity_id
_entity_poly.type
_entity_poly.pdbx_seq_one_letter_code
_entity_poly.pdbx_strand_id
1 'polypeptide(L)' 'MNGGATMDDMRPAKLYIAYTQDDEVITLGTIEQLAKWFDITPNNVCSLATHFKKGDIKEPRIKFYRVEDLEEEDDY' A
#
# COMPACT_ATOMS: atom_id res chain seq x y z
N MET A 1 18.99 -25.11 -20.87
CA MET A 1 18.12 -24.88 -19.69
C MET A 1 19.00 -24.37 -18.57
N ASN A 2 18.71 -23.18 -18.04
CA ASN A 2 19.02 -22.69 -16.68
C ASN A 2 18.85 -21.17 -16.71
N GLY A 3 17.60 -20.73 -16.65
CA GLY A 3 17.30 -19.35 -16.28
C GLY A 3 17.56 -19.24 -14.79
N GLY A 4 18.66 -18.57 -14.42
CA GLY A 4 18.95 -18.27 -13.03
C GLY A 4 17.84 -17.40 -12.48
N ALA A 5 17.08 -17.92 -11.52
CA ALA A 5 16.19 -17.12 -10.71
C ALA A 5 17.07 -16.10 -9.97
N THR A 6 16.96 -14.84 -10.37
CA THR A 6 17.62 -13.72 -9.72
C THR A 6 17.10 -13.62 -8.29
N MET A 7 18.02 -13.49 -7.32
CA MET A 7 17.72 -13.32 -5.88
C MET A 7 16.85 -12.09 -5.55
N ASP A 8 16.45 -11.30 -6.56
CA ASP A 8 15.46 -10.22 -6.48
C ASP A 8 14.03 -10.67 -6.14
N ASP A 9 13.73 -11.98 -6.26
CA ASP A 9 12.39 -12.55 -6.07
C ASP A 9 12.04 -12.86 -4.58
N MET A 10 12.98 -12.63 -3.65
CA MET A 10 12.78 -12.83 -2.20
C MET A 10 12.55 -11.51 -1.43
N ARG A 11 12.18 -10.42 -2.11
CA ARG A 11 11.69 -9.25 -1.39
C ARG A 11 10.26 -9.56 -0.92
N PRO A 12 9.96 -9.48 0.39
CA PRO A 12 8.61 -9.69 0.87
C PRO A 12 7.66 -8.74 0.13
N ALA A 13 6.52 -9.28 -0.30
CA ALA A 13 5.51 -8.47 -0.98
C ALA A 13 5.12 -7.30 -0.06
N LYS A 14 5.23 -6.08 -0.57
CA LYS A 14 4.92 -4.87 0.19
C LYS A 14 3.46 -4.89 0.64
N LEU A 15 3.24 -4.80 1.94
CA LEU A 15 1.92 -4.78 2.56
C LEU A 15 1.41 -3.35 2.69
N TYR A 16 0.10 -3.21 2.48
CA TYR A 16 -0.64 -1.97 2.58
C TYR A 16 -1.87 -2.18 3.44
N ILE A 17 -2.22 -1.17 4.23
CA ILE A 17 -3.47 -1.09 4.98
C ILE A 17 -4.35 -0.05 4.31
N ALA A 18 -5.61 -0.41 4.12
CA ALA A 18 -6.65 0.49 3.65
C ALA A 18 -7.51 0.96 4.83
N TYR A 19 -7.69 2.26 4.94
CA TYR A 19 -8.53 2.92 5.95
C TYR A 19 -9.68 3.66 5.29
N THR A 20 -10.77 3.84 6.01
CA THR A 20 -11.84 4.78 5.66
C THR A 20 -11.33 6.22 5.76
N GLN A 21 -12.16 7.18 5.32
CA GLN A 21 -11.88 8.59 5.52
C GLN A 21 -11.79 8.97 7.01
N ASP A 22 -12.54 8.27 7.87
CA ASP A 22 -12.58 8.45 9.33
C ASP A 22 -11.51 7.61 10.08
N ASP A 23 -10.48 7.13 9.38
CA ASP A 23 -9.35 6.38 9.94
C ASP A 23 -9.73 5.02 10.56
N GLU A 24 -10.82 4.41 10.11
CA GLU A 24 -11.16 3.04 10.46
C GLU A 24 -10.48 2.05 9.50
N VAL A 25 -9.84 1.01 10.06
CA VAL A 25 -9.21 -0.03 9.25
C VAL A 25 -10.27 -0.83 8.49
N ILE A 26 -10.12 -0.90 7.17
CA ILE A 26 -10.97 -1.72 6.30
C ILE A 26 -10.35 -3.10 6.12
N THR A 27 -9.09 -3.14 5.67
CA THR A 27 -8.40 -4.40 5.32
C THR A 27 -6.88 -4.19 5.19
N LEU A 28 -6.14 -5.30 5.22
CA LEU A 28 -4.69 -5.38 5.04
C LEU A 28 -4.40 -6.37 3.90
N GLY A 29 -3.48 -6.02 3.01
CA GLY A 29 -3.04 -6.93 1.96
C GLY A 29 -1.95 -6.37 1.07
N THR A 30 -1.53 -7.17 0.09
CA THR A 30 -0.65 -6.68 -0.98
C THR A 30 -1.41 -5.72 -1.90
N ILE A 31 -0.67 -4.94 -2.68
CA ILE A 31 -1.25 -4.04 -3.69
C ILE A 31 -2.25 -4.77 -4.59
N GLU A 32 -1.93 -5.99 -5.04
CA GLU A 32 -2.80 -6.78 -5.92
C GLU A 32 -4.10 -7.20 -5.22
N GLN A 33 -4.03 -7.57 -3.95
CA GLN A 33 -5.21 -7.95 -3.17
C GLN A 33 -6.13 -6.74 -2.93
N LEU A 34 -5.55 -5.58 -2.59
CA LEU A 34 -6.31 -4.34 -2.41
C LEU A 34 -6.91 -3.85 -3.72
N ALA A 35 -6.15 -3.89 -4.81
CA ALA A 35 -6.62 -3.55 -6.15
C ALA A 35 -7.86 -4.37 -6.52
N LYS A 36 -7.83 -5.68 -6.27
CA LYS A 36 -8.99 -6.56 -6.47
C LYS A 36 -10.16 -6.24 -5.54
N TRP A 37 -9.89 -5.92 -4.27
CA TRP A 37 -10.93 -5.60 -3.29
C TRP A 37 -11.71 -4.34 -3.63
N PHE A 38 -11.01 -3.32 -4.12
CA PHE A 38 -11.58 -2.01 -4.45
C PHE A 38 -11.93 -1.84 -5.94
N ASP A 39 -11.79 -2.90 -6.74
CA ASP A 39 -11.99 -2.88 -8.21
C ASP A 39 -11.20 -1.78 -8.92
N ILE A 40 -9.92 -1.61 -8.54
CA ILE A 40 -8.98 -0.65 -9.11
C ILE A 40 -7.70 -1.34 -9.58
N THR A 41 -6.79 -0.59 -10.22
CA THR A 41 -5.50 -1.14 -10.63
C THR A 41 -4.47 -1.09 -9.49
N PRO A 42 -3.49 -2.01 -9.47
CA PRO A 42 -2.34 -1.93 -8.57
C PRO A 42 -1.64 -0.57 -8.57
N ASN A 43 -1.49 0.03 -9.76
CA ASN A 43 -0.88 1.35 -9.90
C ASN A 43 -1.68 2.44 -9.17
N ASN A 44 -3.02 2.38 -9.22
CA ASN A 44 -3.85 3.34 -8.51
C ASN A 44 -3.66 3.28 -7.00
N VAL A 45 -3.52 2.09 -6.40
CA VAL A 45 -3.25 1.95 -4.96
C VAL A 45 -1.94 2.68 -4.60
N CYS A 46 -0.86 2.44 -5.35
CA CYS A 46 0.43 3.10 -5.15
C CYS A 46 0.36 4.61 -5.32
N SER A 47 -0.31 5.08 -6.38
CA SER A 47 -0.49 6.51 -6.65
C SER A 47 -1.29 7.17 -5.54
N LEU A 48 -2.41 6.58 -5.12
CA LEU A 48 -3.24 7.12 -4.03
C LEU A 48 -2.48 7.20 -2.71
N ALA A 49 -1.74 6.14 -2.35
CA ALA A 49 -0.89 6.15 -1.16
C ALA A 49 0.18 7.25 -1.23
N THR A 50 0.83 7.40 -2.39
CA THR A 50 1.90 8.39 -2.58
C THR A 50 1.37 9.83 -2.55
N HIS A 51 0.27 10.11 -3.27
CA HIS A 51 -0.33 11.44 -3.34
C HIS A 51 -0.94 11.85 -2.01
N PHE A 52 -1.53 10.92 -1.27
CA PHE A 52 -2.02 11.19 0.07
C PHE A 52 -0.86 11.50 1.03
N LYS A 53 0.21 10.69 1.04
CA LYS A 53 1.43 10.96 1.85
C LYS A 53 2.05 12.33 1.55
N LYS A 54 2.01 12.78 0.30
CA LYS A 54 2.50 14.11 -0.12
C LYS A 54 1.57 15.27 0.23
N GLY A 55 0.33 15.00 0.64
CA GLY A 55 -0.70 16.01 0.86
C GLY A 55 -1.34 16.56 -0.43
N ASP A 56 -1.11 15.92 -1.58
CA ASP A 56 -1.74 16.30 -2.86
C ASP A 56 -3.25 16.01 -2.83
N ILE A 57 -3.66 15.00 -2.05
CA ILE A 57 -5.05 14.63 -1.80
C ILE A 57 -5.31 14.83 -0.32
N LYS A 58 -6.25 15.71 0.02
CA LYS A 58 -6.55 16.04 1.43
C LYS A 58 -7.53 15.06 2.08
N GLU A 59 -8.53 14.59 1.33
CA GLU A 59 -9.62 13.78 1.85
C GLU A 59 -10.02 12.68 0.85
N PRO A 60 -9.17 11.64 0.69
CA PRO A 60 -9.56 10.50 -0.13
C PRO A 60 -10.64 9.69 0.60
N ARG A 61 -11.55 9.09 -0.18
CA ARG A 61 -12.57 8.18 0.37
C ARG A 61 -11.97 6.96 1.07
N ILE A 62 -10.81 6.50 0.57
CA ILE A 62 -10.03 5.40 1.12
C ILE A 62 -8.59 5.87 1.20
N LYS A 63 -8.00 5.81 2.39
CA LYS A 63 -6.58 6.11 2.60
C LYS A 63 -5.79 4.81 2.51
N PHE A 64 -4.69 4.81 1.77
CA PHE A 64 -3.80 3.66 1.67
C PHE A 64 -2.46 4.00 2.30
N TYR A 65 -2.00 3.18 3.23
CA TYR A 65 -0.70 3.32 3.90
C TYR A 65 0.12 2.07 3.67
N ARG A 66 1.43 2.23 3.43
CA ARG A 66 2.35 1.09 3.49
C ARG A 66 2.64 0.78 4.94
N VAL A 67 2.62 -0.50 5.29
CA VAL A 67 2.92 -0.93 6.67
C VAL A 67 4.31 -0.45 7.11
N GLU A 68 5.29 -0.52 6.21
CA GLU A 68 6.66 -0.04 6.45
C GLU A 68 6.72 1.47 6.78
N ASP A 69 5.79 2.27 6.25
CA ASP A 69 5.73 3.72 6.53
C ASP A 69 5.10 4.01 7.92
N LEU A 70 4.44 3.03 8.55
CA LEU A 70 3.77 3.20 9.86
C LEU A 70 4.67 2.87 11.05
N GLU A 71 5.74 2.09 10.84
CA GLU A 71 6.71 1.74 11.88
C GLU A 71 7.72 2.87 12.17
N GLU A 72 7.71 3.97 11.41
CA GLU A 72 8.63 5.12 11.59
C GLU A 72 8.15 6.16 12.63
N GLU A 73 6.98 6.01 13.28
CA GLU A 73 6.48 6.94 14.33
C GLU A 73 6.70 6.44 15.78
N ASP A 74 7.81 5.76 16.05
CA ASP A 74 8.32 5.51 17.42
C ASP A 74 9.65 6.27 17.61
N ASP A 75 9.65 7.60 17.47
CA ASP A 75 10.72 8.45 18.01
C ASP A 75 10.24 9.01 19.36
N TYR A 76 10.99 8.64 20.40
CA TYR A 76 10.67 8.65 21.84
C TYR A 76 10.77 10.03 22.50
#